data_AF-A0A838EC19-F1
#
_entry.id   AF-A0A838EC19-F1
#
_cell.length_a   1.000
_cell.length_b   1.000
_cell.length_c   1.000
_cell.angle_alpha   90.00
_cell.angle_beta   90.00
_cell.angle_gamma   90.00
#
_symmetry.space_group_name_H-M   'P 1'
#
loop_
_entity.id
_entity.type
_entity.pdbx_description
1 polymer ?
#
loop_
_entity_poly.entity_id
_entity_poly.type
_entity_poly.pdbx_seq_one_letter_code
_entity_poly.pdbx_strand_id
1 'polypeptide(L)'
;MTGAPPRVLALTHVFPRAVTDPSAPFLLTWARALADAGADVGVIAPHDAGLPGRHEVAGVPVRLARYAPPRWERIAYRGEMHQLVRRASGPPLVGALLGALARVVRQEVRRGRPDVLHVHWWV
;
A
#
# COMPACT_ATOMS: atom_id res chain seq x y z
N MET A 1 -22.05 8.06 -20.48
CA MET A 1 -22.32 8.24 -19.04
C MET A 1 -21.31 9.26 -18.51
N THR A 2 -21.70 10.52 -18.36
CA THR A 2 -20.83 11.62 -17.92
C THR A 2 -20.97 11.83 -16.42
N GLY A 3 -20.22 11.05 -15.64
CA GLY A 3 -19.95 11.29 -14.23
C GLY A 3 -18.44 11.41 -14.03
N ALA A 4 -18.00 11.99 -12.91
CA ALA A 4 -16.59 11.98 -12.54
C ALA A 4 -16.08 10.52 -12.45
N PRO A 5 -14.82 10.23 -12.82
CA PRO A 5 -14.28 8.88 -12.75
C PRO A 5 -14.37 8.35 -11.31
N PRO A 6 -14.75 7.08 -11.09
CA PRO A 6 -14.84 6.51 -9.76
C PRO A 6 -13.44 6.49 -9.11
N ARG A 7 -13.37 6.91 -7.85
CA ARG A 7 -12.10 6.98 -7.10
C ARG A 7 -11.92 5.73 -6.26
N VAL A 8 -10.90 4.94 -6.59
CA VAL A 8 -10.57 3.68 -5.93
C VAL A 8 -9.27 3.82 -5.17
N LEU A 9 -9.32 3.58 -3.86
CA LEU A 9 -8.14 3.55 -3.00
C LEU A 9 -7.87 2.11 -2.57
N ALA A 10 -6.73 1.55 -2.93
CA ALA A 10 -6.30 0.24 -2.48
C ALA A 10 -5.47 0.35 -1.20
N LEU A 11 -5.71 -0.51 -0.22
CA LEU A 11 -4.86 -0.69 0.95
C LEU A 11 -4.22 -2.08 0.86
N THR A 12 -2.90 -2.17 0.93
CA THR A 12 -2.19 -3.45 0.89
C THR A 12 -1.07 -3.52 1.92
N HIS A 13 -0.64 -4.75 2.22
CA HIS A 13 0.55 -5.06 3.03
C HIS A 13 1.82 -5.23 2.19
N VAL A 14 1.71 -5.26 0.85
CA VAL A 14 2.84 -5.30 -0.09
C VAL A 14 2.39 -4.76 -1.46
N PHE A 15 3.25 -4.00 -2.13
CA PHE A 15 3.01 -3.52 -3.50
C PHE A 15 4.35 -3.38 -4.24
N PRO A 16 4.45 -3.64 -5.55
CA PRO A 16 5.72 -3.48 -6.26
C PRO A 16 6.37 -2.12 -5.98
N ARG A 17 7.65 -2.09 -5.60
CA ARG A 17 8.39 -0.83 -5.39
C ARG A 17 8.77 -0.16 -6.71
N ALA A 18 8.87 -0.95 -7.77
CA ALA A 18 9.13 -0.56 -9.15
C ALA A 18 8.49 -1.59 -10.10
N VAL A 19 8.46 -1.28 -11.40
CA VAL A 19 7.89 -2.20 -12.43
C VAL A 19 8.59 -3.56 -12.46
N THR A 20 9.87 -3.60 -12.11
CA THR A 20 10.69 -4.82 -12.06
C THR A 20 10.61 -5.57 -10.73
N ASP A 21 9.87 -5.07 -9.74
CA ASP A 21 9.75 -5.71 -8.43
C ASP A 21 8.77 -6.89 -8.48
N PRO A 22 9.19 -8.12 -8.13
CA PRO A 22 8.33 -9.30 -8.19
C PRO A 22 7.29 -9.36 -7.05
N SER A 23 7.25 -8.37 -6.17
CA SER A 23 6.34 -8.35 -5.01
C SER A 23 4.89 -8.09 -5.42
N ALA A 24 4.01 -9.08 -5.32
CA ALA A 24 2.57 -8.94 -5.62
C ALA A 24 2.25 -8.28 -6.99
N PRO A 25 2.78 -8.79 -8.12
CA PRO A 25 2.62 -8.19 -9.45
C PRO A 25 1.15 -8.14 -9.91
N PHE A 26 0.30 -9.03 -9.37
CA PHE A 26 -1.13 -9.03 -9.61
C PHE A 26 -1.81 -7.73 -9.13
N LEU A 27 -1.33 -7.09 -8.07
CA LEU A 27 -1.89 -5.82 -7.57
C LEU A 27 -1.63 -4.67 -8.53
N LEU A 28 -0.43 -4.61 -9.11
CA LEU A 28 -0.13 -3.61 -10.14
C LEU A 28 -0.95 -3.86 -11.40
N THR A 29 -1.12 -5.13 -11.79
CA THR A 29 -1.97 -5.52 -12.92
C THR A 29 -3.42 -5.09 -12.68
N TRP A 30 -3.96 -5.37 -11.49
CA TRP A 30 -5.30 -4.96 -11.07
C TRP A 30 -5.47 -3.44 -11.07
N ALA A 31 -4.52 -2.70 -10.49
CA ALA A 31 -4.60 -1.24 -10.41
C ALA A 31 -4.58 -0.60 -11.81
N ARG A 32 -3.73 -1.10 -12.70
CA ARG A 32 -3.66 -0.64 -14.09
C ARG A 32 -4.93 -0.97 -14.86
N ALA A 33 -5.47 -2.18 -14.72
CA ALA A 33 -6.72 -2.55 -15.39
C ALA A 33 -7.89 -1.65 -14.97
N LEU A 34 -7.97 -1.24 -13.71
CA LEU A 34 -8.97 -0.28 -13.24
C LEU A 34 -8.73 1.14 -13.79
N ALA A 35 -7.47 1.58 -13.82
CA ALA A 35 -7.13 2.88 -14.41
C ALA A 35 -7.45 2.93 -15.91
N ASP A 36 -7.12 1.87 -16.65
CA ASP A 36 -7.42 1.72 -18.08
C ASP A 36 -8.94 1.67 -18.35
N ALA A 37 -9.73 1.19 -17.37
CA ALA A 37 -11.19 1.24 -17.40
C ALA A 37 -11.78 2.62 -17.01
N GLY A 38 -10.94 3.62 -16.72
CA GLY A 38 -11.32 5.00 -16.44
C GLY A 38 -11.52 5.35 -14.97
N ALA A 39 -11.03 4.52 -14.03
CA ALA A 39 -11.05 4.85 -12.59
C ALA A 39 -9.84 5.72 -12.18
N ASP A 40 -10.03 6.60 -11.18
CA ASP A 40 -8.93 7.27 -10.46
C ASP A 40 -8.42 6.33 -9.35
N VAL A 41 -7.33 5.61 -9.63
CA VAL A 41 -6.82 4.55 -8.76
C VAL A 41 -5.59 5.03 -7.99
N GLY A 42 -5.60 4.87 -6.66
CA GLY A 42 -4.42 5.09 -5.81
C GLY A 42 -4.16 3.90 -4.88
N VAL A 43 -2.92 3.74 -4.44
CA VAL A 43 -2.51 2.63 -3.56
C VAL A 43 -1.88 3.17 -2.27
N ILE A 44 -2.21 2.56 -1.14
CA ILE A 44 -1.53 2.72 0.14
C ILE A 44 -0.84 1.39 0.47
N ALA A 45 0.47 1.46 0.66
CA ALA A 45 1.30 0.31 0.99
C ALA A 45 2.30 0.63 2.11
N PRO A 46 2.95 -0.37 2.74
CA PRO A 46 3.99 -0.10 3.72
C PRO A 46 5.20 0.52 3.04
N HIS A 47 5.93 1.35 3.77
CA HIS A 47 7.20 1.90 3.32
C HIS A 47 8.34 0.87 3.35
N ASP A 48 9.33 1.04 2.47
CA ASP A 48 10.61 0.32 2.47
C ASP A 48 11.78 1.29 2.43
N ALA A 49 12.90 0.93 3.04
CA ALA A 49 14.07 1.80 3.15
C ALA A 49 14.55 2.27 1.76
N GLY A 50 14.83 3.58 1.64
CA GLY A 50 15.28 4.19 0.39
C GLY A 50 14.17 4.70 -0.54
N LEU A 51 12.89 4.45 -0.22
CA LEU A 51 11.77 4.99 -1.01
C LEU A 51 11.30 6.36 -0.50
N PRO A 52 10.73 7.20 -1.37
CA PRO A 52 9.99 8.39 -0.95
C PRO A 52 8.61 8.01 -0.38
N GLY A 53 8.03 8.87 0.46
CA GLY A 53 6.71 8.60 1.07
C GLY A 53 5.54 8.64 0.08
N ARG A 54 5.74 9.20 -1.12
CA ARG A 54 4.85 9.09 -2.28
C ARG A 54 5.72 8.72 -3.47
N HIS A 55 5.27 7.78 -4.28
CA HIS A 55 5.89 7.46 -5.56
C HIS A 55 4.83 7.05 -6.56
N GLU A 56 5.26 6.66 -7.74
CA GLU A 56 4.42 6.09 -8.78
C GLU A 56 5.05 4.80 -9.29
N VAL A 57 4.22 3.84 -9.68
CA VAL A 57 4.66 2.60 -10.33
C VAL A 57 3.82 2.38 -11.57
N ALA A 58 4.46 2.50 -12.74
CA ALA A 58 3.79 2.37 -14.03
C ALA A 58 2.47 3.17 -14.13
N GLY A 59 2.51 4.47 -13.80
CA GLY A 59 1.32 5.33 -13.86
C GLY A 59 0.41 5.28 -12.63
N VAL A 60 0.62 4.34 -11.69
CA VAL A 60 -0.22 4.19 -10.50
C VAL A 60 0.37 4.98 -9.31
N PRO A 61 -0.34 5.98 -8.76
CA PRO A 61 0.07 6.69 -7.56
C PRO A 61 0.10 5.78 -6.33
N VAL A 62 1.22 5.81 -5.59
CA VAL A 62 1.42 5.01 -4.38
C VAL A 62 1.83 5.90 -3.22
N ARG A 63 1.12 5.77 -2.10
CA ARG A 63 1.40 6.43 -0.83
C ARG A 63 1.96 5.40 0.16
N LEU A 64 3.22 5.58 0.53
CA LEU A 64 3.91 4.67 1.44
C LEU A 64 3.76 5.11 2.91
N ALA A 65 3.28 4.19 3.74
CA ALA A 65 3.11 4.39 5.17
C ALA A 65 4.40 4.01 5.92
N ARG A 66 5.12 5.02 6.41
CA ARG A 66 6.23 4.82 7.35
C ARG A 66 5.70 4.33 8.69
N TYR A 67 6.20 3.19 9.15
CA TYR A 67 5.75 2.52 10.37
C TYR A 67 6.85 2.39 11.43
N ALA A 68 8.10 2.59 11.05
CA ALA A 68 9.24 2.58 11.96
C ALA A 68 10.39 3.42 11.37
N PRO A 69 11.46 3.71 12.13
CA PRO A 69 12.68 4.27 11.55
C PRO A 69 13.26 3.32 10.48
N PRO A 70 14.01 3.81 9.47
CA PRO A 70 14.40 3.01 8.31
C PRO A 70 15.05 1.64 8.63
N ARG A 71 15.86 1.57 9.68
CA ARG A 71 16.51 0.32 10.16
C ARG A 71 15.52 -0.76 10.68
N TRP A 72 14.26 -0.42 10.88
CA TRP A 72 13.20 -1.29 11.40
C TRP A 72 12.08 -1.55 10.37
N GLU A 73 12.10 -0.88 9.22
CA GLU A 73 11.12 -1.06 8.14
C GLU A 73 11.44 -2.31 7.31
N ARG A 74 11.41 -3.49 7.93
CA ARG A 74 11.89 -4.75 7.32
C ARG A 74 10.80 -5.79 7.07
N ILE A 75 9.55 -5.49 7.39
CA ILE A 75 8.50 -6.52 7.58
C ILE A 75 7.74 -6.81 6.29
N ALA A 76 7.42 -5.77 5.52
CA ALA A 76 6.54 -5.88 4.36
C ALA A 76 7.19 -6.57 3.15
N TYR A 77 8.45 -6.25 2.85
CA TYR A 77 9.09 -6.62 1.58
C TYR A 77 10.13 -7.75 1.66
N ARG A 78 10.40 -8.28 2.86
CA ARG A 78 11.40 -9.34 3.05
C ARG A 78 10.80 -10.74 3.10
N GLY A 79 9.49 -10.91 2.92
CA GLY A 79 8.81 -12.21 3.04
C GLY A 79 8.71 -12.74 4.47
N GLU A 80 9.34 -12.08 5.44
CA GLU A 80 9.45 -12.54 6.83
C GLU A 80 8.24 -12.19 7.70
N MET A 81 7.17 -11.59 7.17
CA MET A 81 6.03 -11.12 7.99
C MET A 81 5.46 -12.26 8.85
N HIS A 82 5.30 -13.45 8.29
CA HIS A 82 4.83 -14.65 9.00
C HIS A 82 5.81 -15.13 10.09
N GLN A 83 7.13 -15.06 9.85
CA GLN A 83 8.12 -15.42 10.86
C GLN A 83 8.25 -14.37 11.97
N LEU A 84 8.13 -13.10 11.61
CA LEU A 84 8.31 -12.00 12.54
C LEU A 84 7.13 -11.89 13.51
N VAL A 85 5.90 -12.11 13.05
CA VAL A 85 4.69 -12.17 13.90
C VAL A 85 4.84 -13.25 14.98
N ARG A 86 5.57 -14.34 14.69
CA ARG A 86 5.82 -15.45 15.63
C ARG A 86 6.95 -15.19 16.63
N ARG A 87 7.72 -14.10 16.50
CA ARG A 87 8.79 -13.70 17.44
C ARG A 87 8.23 -12.74 18.49
N ALA A 88 8.78 -12.76 19.70
CA ALA A 88 8.32 -11.90 20.81
C ALA A 88 8.35 -10.39 20.50
N SER A 89 9.24 -9.93 19.60
CA SER A 89 9.33 -8.54 19.13
C SER A 89 8.41 -8.21 17.94
N GLY A 90 7.66 -9.17 17.41
CA GLY A 90 6.76 -9.03 16.26
C GLY A 90 5.53 -8.16 16.54
N PRO A 91 4.77 -8.39 17.63
CA PRO A 91 3.50 -7.72 17.86
C PRO A 91 3.58 -6.17 17.88
N PRO A 92 4.59 -5.53 18.51
CA PRO A 92 4.69 -4.07 18.50
C PRO A 92 4.92 -3.49 17.09
N LEU A 93 5.76 -4.14 16.27
CA LEU A 93 6.03 -3.64 14.92
C LEU A 93 4.84 -3.86 13.97
N VAL A 94 4.12 -4.97 14.13
CA VAL A 94 2.86 -5.21 13.41
C VAL A 94 1.82 -4.17 13.82
N GLY A 95 1.68 -3.89 15.11
CA GLY A 95 0.82 -2.81 15.61
C GLY A 95 1.22 -1.43 15.03
N ALA A 96 2.52 -1.14 14.96
CA ALA A 96 3.02 0.09 14.36
C ALA A 96 2.71 0.18 12.86
N LEU A 97 2.82 -0.94 12.13
CA LEU A 97 2.44 -1.03 10.72
C LEU A 97 0.95 -0.77 10.52
N LEU A 98 0.08 -1.48 11.25
CA LEU A 98 -1.36 -1.32 11.16
C LEU A 98 -1.78 0.12 11.53
N GLY A 99 -1.20 0.67 12.60
CA GLY A 99 -1.44 2.06 13.01
C GLY A 99 -0.99 3.07 11.95
N ALA A 100 0.14 2.81 11.27
CA ALA A 100 0.63 3.65 10.19
C ALA A 100 -0.26 3.61 8.95
N LEU A 101 -0.67 2.41 8.52
CA LEU A 101 -1.59 2.23 7.41
C LEU A 101 -2.94 2.90 7.71
N ALA A 102 -3.51 2.67 8.89
CA ALA A 102 -4.77 3.31 9.30
C ALA A 102 -4.68 4.84 9.30
N ARG A 103 -3.55 5.40 9.76
CA ARG A 103 -3.32 6.85 9.72
C ARG A 103 -3.32 7.39 8.30
N VAL A 104 -2.60 6.73 7.39
CA VAL A 104 -2.50 7.15 5.98
C VAL A 104 -3.85 7.00 5.28
N VAL A 105 -4.58 5.90 5.50
CA VAL A 105 -5.94 5.71 4.99
C VAL A 105 -6.84 6.85 5.44
N ARG A 106 -6.85 7.19 6.74
CA ARG A 106 -7.66 8.31 7.26
C ARG A 106 -7.28 9.64 6.60
N GLN A 107 -6.00 9.88 6.33
CA GLN A 107 -5.54 11.10 5.64
C GLN A 107 -6.03 11.16 4.19
N GLU A 108 -5.84 10.09 3.42
CA GLU A 108 -6.25 10.07 2.01
C GLU A 108 -7.78 10.05 1.87
N VAL A 109 -8.51 9.33 2.73
CA VAL A 109 -9.98 9.36 2.75
C VAL A 109 -10.52 10.75 3.04
N ARG A 110 -9.94 11.47 4.02
CA ARG A 110 -10.35 12.84 4.33
C ARG A 110 -10.05 13.83 3.20
N ARG A 111 -8.96 13.61 2.45
CA ARG A 111 -8.52 14.49 1.36
C ARG A 111 -9.26 14.24 0.05
N GLY A 112 -9.45 12.97 -0.30
CA GLY A 112 -9.90 12.55 -1.62
C GLY A 112 -11.31 11.97 -1.65
N ARG A 113 -11.87 11.55 -0.50
CA ARG A 113 -13.17 10.87 -0.38
C ARG A 113 -13.34 9.77 -1.46
N PRO A 114 -12.52 8.71 -1.43
CA PRO A 114 -12.64 7.65 -2.41
C PRO A 114 -14.03 7.00 -2.32
N ASP A 115 -14.59 6.64 -3.46
CA ASP A 115 -15.87 5.94 -3.55
C ASP A 115 -15.72 4.49 -3.04
N VAL A 116 -14.53 3.91 -3.24
CA VAL A 116 -14.21 2.54 -2.83
C VAL A 116 -12.85 2.49 -2.12
N LEU A 117 -12.81 1.86 -0.95
CA LEU A 117 -11.57 1.42 -0.29
C LEU A 117 -11.44 -0.10 -0.45
N HIS A 118 -10.54 -0.56 -1.32
CA HIS A 118 -10.32 -1.99 -1.56
C HIS A 118 -9.13 -2.47 -0.72
N VAL A 119 -9.36 -3.39 0.21
CA VAL A 119 -8.30 -3.90 1.09
C VAL A 119 -7.77 -5.23 0.54
N HIS A 120 -6.49 -5.24 0.16
CA HIS A 120 -5.73 -6.43 -0.21
C HIS A 120 -4.89 -6.88 0.99
N TRP A 121 -5.47 -7.76 1.80
CA TRP A 121 -4.76 -8.37 2.91
C TRP A 121 -4.34 -9.79 2.60
N TRP A 122 -3.38 -10.27 3.38
CA TRP A 122 -2.98 -11.67 3.40
C TRP A 122 -4.09 -12.54 4.01
N VAL A 123 -4.36 -13.70 3.41
CA VAL A 123 -4.83 -14.92 4.09
C VAL A 123 -3.82 -16.01 3.79
#